data_AF-A0A2R6NX96-F1
#
_entry.id   AF-A0A2R6NX96-F1
#
_cell.length_a   1.000
_cell.length_b   1.000
_cell.length_c   1.000
_cell.angle_alpha   90.00
_cell.angle_beta   90.00
_cell.angle_gamma   90.00
#
_symmetry.space_group_name_H-M   'P 1'
#
loop_
_entity.id
_entity.type
_entity.pdbx_description
1 polymer ?
#
loop_
_entity_poly.entity_id
_entity_poly.type
_entity_poly.pdbx_seq_one_letter_code
_entity_poly.pdbx_strand_id
1 'polypeptide(L)' 'MSFEWSLPFLEPGSGQSSTKHALIILNQPLSLRLLQKLWNASEWRCCADGGANRLHDELATQEVSSADDVRTR' A
#
# COMPACT_ATOMS: atom_id res chain seq x y z
N MET A 1 -14.43 4.37 -12.17
CA MET A 1 -15.13 4.12 -10.90
C MET A 1 -14.07 3.91 -9.83
N SER A 2 -14.03 4.75 -8.78
CA SER A 2 -13.12 4.56 -7.65
C SER A 2 -13.77 3.64 -6.63
N PHE A 3 -13.16 2.49 -6.36
CA PHE A 3 -13.57 1.57 -5.30
C PHE A 3 -12.75 1.86 -4.04
N GLU A 4 -13.40 2.02 -2.90
CA GLU A 4 -12.75 2.27 -1.60
C GLU A 4 -13.00 1.09 -0.65
N TRP A 5 -11.92 0.63 -0.02
CA TRP A 5 -11.99 -0.48 0.94
C TRP A 5 -12.34 0.05 2.33
N SER A 6 -13.37 -0.54 2.95
CA SER A 6 -13.70 -0.29 4.36
C SER A 6 -12.87 -1.21 5.26
N LEU A 7 -12.03 -0.62 6.12
CA LEU A 7 -11.07 -1.33 6.98
C LEU A 7 -11.19 -0.85 8.44
N PRO A 8 -12.35 -0.99 9.10
CA PRO A 8 -12.60 -0.41 10.42
C PRO A 8 -11.68 -0.96 11.52
N PHE A 9 -11.12 -2.15 11.31
CA PHE A 9 -10.18 -2.80 12.22
C PHE A 9 -8.77 -2.17 12.19
N LEU A 10 -8.45 -1.37 11.17
CA LEU A 10 -7.18 -0.63 11.08
C LEU A 10 -7.28 0.80 11.60
N GLU A 11 -8.48 1.27 11.97
CA GLU A 11 -8.68 2.64 12.43
C GLU A 11 -8.15 2.82 13.87
N PRO A 12 -7.38 3.90 14.14
CA PRO A 12 -6.87 4.18 15.47
C PRO A 12 -8.03 4.46 16.44
N GLY A 13 -8.10 3.69 17.53
CA GLY A 13 -9.17 3.82 18.52
C GLY A 13 -10.26 2.74 18.45
N SER A 14 -10.15 1.75 17.56
CA SER A 14 -11.03 0.57 17.48
C SER A 14 -10.99 -0.36 18.71
N GLY A 15 -10.33 0.04 19.81
CA GLY A 15 -10.12 -0.78 21.01
C GLY A 15 -9.09 -1.90 20.85
N GLN A 16 -8.53 -2.10 19.65
CA GLN A 16 -7.58 -3.16 19.32
C GLN A 16 -6.12 -2.69 19.36
N SER A 17 -5.74 -1.91 20.39
CA SER A 17 -4.44 -1.21 20.49
C SER A 17 -3.17 -2.08 20.43
N SER A 18 -3.29 -3.40 20.25
CA SER A 18 -2.16 -4.34 20.22
C SER A 18 -2.28 -5.45 19.16
N THR A 19 -3.21 -5.35 18.19
CA THR A 19 -3.30 -6.37 17.15
C THR A 19 -2.14 -6.23 16.16
N LYS A 20 -1.25 -7.23 16.19
CA LYS A 20 -0.15 -7.35 15.24
C LYS A 20 -0.72 -7.81 13.89
N HIS A 21 -0.59 -6.98 12.85
CA HIS A 21 -1.01 -7.36 11.50
C HIS A 21 0.16 -7.81 10.64
N ALA A 22 -0.12 -8.74 9.73
CA ALA A 22 0.78 -9.20 8.68
C ALA A 22 0.15 -8.88 7.32
N LEU A 23 0.96 -8.40 6.38
CA LEU A 23 0.57 -8.09 5.02
C LEU A 23 1.17 -9.10 4.04
N ILE A 24 0.31 -9.76 3.25
CA ILE A 24 0.72 -10.64 2.15
C ILE A 24 0.26 -10.00 0.84
N ILE A 25 1.20 -9.58 0.01
CA ILE A 25 0.93 -8.95 -1.29
C ILE A 25 0.90 -10.03 -2.37
N LEU A 26 -0.26 -10.16 -3.02
CA LEU A 26 -0.46 -11.10 -4.12
C LEU A 26 -0.23 -10.42 -5.48
N ASN A 27 -0.21 -11.20 -6.56
CA ASN A 27 -0.17 -10.71 -7.93
C ASN A 27 -1.57 -10.19 -8.38
N GLN A 28 -2.13 -9.25 -7.64
CA GLN A 28 -3.42 -8.60 -7.90
C GLN A 28 -3.19 -7.09 -8.00
N PRO A 29 -3.96 -6.36 -8.83
CA PRO A 29 -3.93 -4.90 -8.84
C PRO A 29 -4.22 -4.35 -7.45
N LEU A 30 -3.34 -3.46 -6.97
CA LEU A 30 -3.45 -2.87 -5.64
C LEU A 30 -3.22 -1.37 -5.77
N SER A 31 -4.20 -0.56 -5.37
CA SER A 31 -4.02 0.89 -5.41
C SER A 31 -3.00 1.34 -4.37
N LEU A 32 -2.21 2.34 -4.72
CA LEU A 32 -1.16 2.83 -3.85
C LEU A 32 -1.67 3.37 -2.51
N ARG A 33 -2.81 4.08 -2.52
CA ARG A 33 -3.45 4.57 -1.28
C ARG A 33 -3.80 3.42 -0.34
N LEU A 34 -4.30 2.30 -0.87
CA LEU A 34 -4.59 1.11 -0.09
C LEU A 34 -3.31 0.44 0.40
N LEU A 35 -2.31 0.30 -0.47
CA LEU A 35 -1.00 -0.25 -0.12
C LEU A 35 -0.37 0.50 1.06
N GLN A 36 -0.32 1.84 1.01
CA GLN A 36 0.23 2.65 2.11
C GLN A 36 -0.53 2.45 3.42
N LYS A 37 -1.86 2.43 3.38
CA LYS A 37 -2.69 2.18 4.57
C LYS A 37 -2.40 0.81 5.19
N LEU A 38 -2.37 -0.25 4.37
CA LEU A 38 -2.08 -1.61 4.83
C LEU A 38 -0.64 -1.77 5.33
N TRP A 39 0.32 -1.14 4.63
CA TRP A 39 1.73 -1.19 4.97
C TRP A 39 2.01 -0.62 6.35
N ASN A 40 1.44 0.55 6.64
CA ASN A 40 1.60 1.24 7.92
C ASN A 40 0.94 0.50 9.08
N ALA A 41 -0.14 -0.23 8.82
CA ALA A 41 -0.83 -0.98 9.86
C ALA A 41 -0.24 -2.37 10.14
N SER A 42 0.72 -2.84 9.33
CA SER A 42 1.29 -4.19 9.42
C SER A 42 2.70 -4.18 9.97
N GLU A 43 3.03 -5.08 10.90
CA GLU A 43 4.39 -5.27 11.44
C GLU A 43 5.25 -6.13 10.50
N TRP A 44 4.63 -7.12 9.86
CA TRP A 44 5.30 -8.03 8.95
C TRP A 44 4.72 -7.91 7.55
N ARG A 45 5.58 -8.02 6.53
CA ARG A 45 5.18 -7.91 5.12
C ARG A 45 5.90 -8.97 4.29
N CYS A 46 5.17 -9.62 3.38
CA CYS A 46 5.76 -10.46 2.34
C CYS A 46 5.02 -10.31 1.00
N CYS A 47 5.69 -10.71 -0.07
CA CYS A 47 5.11 -10.77 -1.41
C CYS A 47 5.06 -12.24 -1.86
N ALA A 48 3.95 -12.65 -2.47
CA ALA A 48 3.80 -13.98 -3.05
C ALA A 48 4.17 -13.93 -4.54
N ASP A 49 5.33 -14.51 -4.89
CA ASP A 49 5.83 -14.62 -6.26
C ASP A 49 5.73 -13.28 -7.03
N GLY A 50 4.84 -13.17 -8.02
CA GLY A 50 4.60 -11.94 -8.80
C GLY A 50 4.09 -10.72 -8.02
N GLY A 51 3.73 -10.86 -6.74
CA GLY A 51 3.37 -9.73 -5.88
C GLY A 51 4.51 -8.71 -5.70
N ALA A 52 5.77 -9.16 -5.79
CA ALA A 52 6.93 -8.26 -5.69
C ALA A 52 7.04 -7.33 -6.91
N ASN A 53 6.74 -7.84 -8.11
CA ASN A 53 6.70 -7.03 -9.33
C ASN A 53 5.61 -5.95 -9.23
N ARG A 54 4.43 -6.32 -8.70
CA ARG A 54 3.34 -5.37 -8.46
C ARG A 54 3.72 -4.24 -7.50
N LEU A 55 4.41 -4.59 -6.40
CA LEU A 55 4.90 -3.61 -5.43
C LEU A 55 5.90 -2.64 -6.09
N HIS A 56 6.83 -3.17 -6.88
CA HIS A 56 7.83 -2.37 -7.59
C HIS A 56 7.17 -1.39 -8.58
N ASP A 57 6.25 -1.87 -9.40
CA ASP A 57 5.60 -1.05 -10.44
C ASP A 57 4.79 0.11 -9.84
N GLU A 58 4.07 -0.13 -8.74
CA GLU A 58 3.29 0.92 -8.06
C GLU A 58 4.18 1.99 -7.39
N LEU A 59 5.33 1.60 -6.85
CA LEU A 59 6.28 2.55 -6.26
C LEU A 59 7.02 3.34 -7.34
N ALA A 60 7.44 2.69 -8.43
CA ALA A 60 8.14 3.34 -9.55
C ALA A 60 7.27 4.41 -10.23
N THR A 61 5.94 4.22 -10.26
CA THR A 61 5.00 5.21 -10.78
C THR A 61 5.01 6.53 -9.97
N GLN A 62 5.38 6.51 -8.69
CA GLN A 62 5.51 7.74 -7.88
C GLN A 62 6.78 8.55 -8.16
N GLU A 63 7.88 7.88 -8.48
CA GLU A 63 9.17 8.52 -8.74
C GLU A 63 9.11 9.35 -10.04
N VAL A 64 8.46 8.82 -11.07
CA VAL A 64 8.32 9.49 -12.37
C VAL A 64 7.39 10.71 -12.27
N SER A 65 6.30 10.62 -11.50
CA SER A 65 5.37 11.75 -11.32
C SER A 65 5.94 12.90 -10.48
N SER A 66 6.98 12.67 -9.67
CA SER A 66 7.66 13.71 -8.90
C SER A 66 8.84 14.35 -9.65
N ALA A 67 9.45 13.62 -10.60
CA ALA A 67 10.59 14.12 -11.38
C ALA A 67 10.21 15.07 -12.53
N ASP A 68 8.99 14.93 -13.08
CA ASP A 68 8.51 15.81 -14.15
C ASP A 68 8.13 17.23 -13.67
N ASP A 69 7.97 17.45 -12.35
CA ASP A 69 7.69 18.79 -11.78
C ASP A 69 8.96 19.65 -11.58
N VAL A 70 10.15 19.04 -11.65
CA VAL A 70 11.44 19.76 -11.49
C VAL A 70 11.97 20.29 -12.83
N ARG A 71 11.51 19.76 -13.97
CA ARG A 71 12.09 20.08 -15.29
C ARG A 71 11.46 21.29 -16.01
N THR A 72 10.55 22.03 -15.37
CA THR A 72 9.86 23.20 -15.97
C THR A 72 10.09 24.51 -15.22
N ARG A 73 11.23 24.69 -14.55
CA ARG A 73 11.67 25.99 -14.00
C ARG A 73 13.04 26.39 -14.48
#